data_AF-A0A6L8VKL7-F1
#
_entry.id   AF-A0A6L8VKL7-F1
#
_cell.length_a   1.000
_cell.length_b   1.000
_cell.length_c   1.000
_cell.angle_alpha   90.00
_cell.angle_beta   90.00
_cell.angle_gamma   90.00
#
_symmetry.space_group_name_H-M   'P 1'
#
loop_
_entity.id
_entity.type
_entity.pdbx_description
1 polymer ?
#
loop_
_entity_poly.entity_id
_entity_poly.type
_entity_poly.pdbx_seq_one_letter_code
_entity_poly.pdbx_strand_id
1 'polypeptide(L)' 'MPLLILGFTAFFVLAWWWRRSRTLTRMCVWREDRRRAAPGESFHHCLTCGAEQALPLGQEPRHCLRNPQAAPPPQE' A
#
# COMPACT_ATOMS: atom_id res chain seq x y z
N MET A 1 23.44 -26.71 14.81
CA MET A 1 21.98 -26.93 14.84
C MET A 1 21.15 -25.64 14.97
N PRO A 2 21.37 -24.73 15.93
CA PRO A 2 20.52 -23.52 16.07
C PRO A 2 20.68 -22.52 14.91
N LEU A 3 21.88 -22.41 14.34
CA LEU A 3 22.16 -21.53 13.19
C LEU A 3 21.37 -21.90 11.93
N LEU A 4 21.16 -23.20 11.70
CA LEU A 4 20.36 -23.68 10.57
C LEU A 4 18.89 -23.30 10.73
N ILE A 5 18.35 -23.41 11.95
CA ILE A 5 16.98 -23.04 12.28
C ILE A 5 16.78 -21.53 12.11
N LEU A 6 17.72 -20.71 12.60
CA LEU A 6 17.67 -19.25 12.40
C LEU A 6 17.70 -18.89 10.91
N GLY A 7 18.59 -19.48 10.13
CA GLY A 7 18.71 -19.22 8.70
C GLY A 7 17.44 -19.58 7.92
N PHE A 8 16.84 -20.73 8.22
CA PHE A 8 15.58 -21.14 7.59
C PHE A 8 14.43 -20.20 7.96
N THR A 9 14.34 -19.81 9.24
CA THR A 9 13.29 -18.91 9.72
C THR A 9 13.40 -17.54 9.04
N ALA A 10 14.61 -16.97 8.99
CA ALA A 10 14.87 -15.71 8.31
C ALA A 10 14.55 -15.78 6.81
N PHE A 11 14.94 -16.87 6.15
CA PHE A 11 14.64 -17.10 4.74
C PHE A 11 13.13 -17.15 4.47
N PHE A 12 12.37 -17.89 5.27
CA PHE A 12 10.91 -17.96 5.13
C PHE A 12 10.22 -16.61 5.39
N VAL A 13 10.67 -15.87 6.39
CA VAL A 13 10.17 -14.52 6.69
C VAL A 13 10.45 -13.55 5.54
N LEU A 14 11.67 -13.55 5.01
CA LEU A 14 12.07 -12.72 3.87
C LEU A 14 11.31 -13.10 2.58
N ALA A 15 11.17 -14.39 2.31
CA ALA A 15 10.42 -14.88 1.16
C ALA A 15 8.91 -14.56 1.27
N TRP A 16 8.34 -14.63 2.47
CA TRP A 16 6.96 -14.23 2.74
C TRP A 16 6.78 -12.72 2.56
N TRP A 17 7.70 -11.90 3.07
CA TRP A 17 7.71 -10.46 2.86
C TRP A 17 7.80 -10.11 1.38
N TRP A 18 8.74 -10.70 0.64
CA TRP A 18 8.90 -10.46 -0.80
C TRP A 18 7.70 -10.90 -1.62
N ARG A 19 7.10 -12.06 -1.32
CA ARG A 19 5.84 -12.47 -1.95
C ARG A 19 4.73 -11.48 -1.66
N ARG A 20 4.60 -11.04 -0.40
CA ARG A 20 3.62 -10.02 0.00
C ARG A 20 3.84 -8.69 -0.72
N SER A 21 5.06 -8.35 -1.11
CA SER A 21 5.41 -7.09 -1.81
C SER A 21 5.28 -7.14 -3.33
N ARG A 22 5.40 -8.31 -3.97
CA ARG A 22 5.39 -8.44 -5.43
C ARG A 22 4.01 -8.72 -6.04
N THR A 23 2.99 -9.01 -5.23
CA THR A 23 1.61 -9.24 -5.70
C THR A 23 0.79 -7.95 -5.88
N LEU A 24 1.41 -6.77 -5.74
CA LEU A 24 0.70 -5.50 -5.55
C LEU A 24 0.14 -4.81 -6.80
N THR A 25 0.43 -5.26 -8.01
CA THR A 25 -0.13 -4.60 -9.20
C THR A 25 -1.37 -5.28 -9.78
N ARG A 26 -1.69 -6.52 -9.38
CA ARG A 26 -2.78 -7.30 -10.02
C ARG A 26 -4.10 -7.35 -9.25
N MET A 27 -4.14 -6.97 -7.97
CA MET A 27 -5.31 -7.15 -7.09
C MET A 27 -5.51 -6.00 -6.08
N CYS A 28 -4.98 -4.79 -6.34
CA CYS A 28 -5.22 -3.66 -5.40
C CYS A 28 -6.67 -3.20 -5.53
N VAL A 29 -7.47 -3.51 -4.51
CA VAL A 29 -8.85 -3.05 -4.35
C VAL A 29 -8.82 -1.76 -3.57
N TRP A 30 -9.04 -0.65 -4.25
CA TRP A 30 -9.12 0.67 -3.63
C TRP A 30 -10.53 0.95 -3.14
N ARG A 31 -10.63 1.50 -1.93
CA ARG A 31 -11.88 1.91 -1.31
C ARG A 31 -11.78 3.35 -0.88
N GLU A 32 -12.72 4.16 -1.33
CA GLU A 32 -12.89 5.54 -0.88
C GLU A 32 -13.39 5.54 0.57
N ASP A 33 -12.72 6.30 1.43
CA ASP A 33 -13.10 6.57 2.81
C ASP A 33 -13.43 8.06 2.97
N ARG A 34 -14.72 8.39 2.84
CA ARG A 34 -15.23 9.75 2.97
C ARG A 34 -15.18 10.30 4.40
N ARG A 35 -14.88 9.47 5.42
CA ARG A 35 -14.75 9.96 6.80
C ARG A 35 -13.40 10.60 7.07
N ARG A 36 -12.36 10.17 6.35
CA ARG A 36 -11.00 10.74 6.43
C ARG A 36 -10.72 11.79 5.37
N ALA A 37 -11.63 11.94 4.41
CA ALA A 37 -11.57 12.96 3.37
C ALA A 37 -11.63 14.37 3.96
N ALA A 38 -10.63 15.20 3.64
CA ALA A 38 -10.66 16.63 3.88
C ALA A 38 -11.64 17.32 2.89
N PRO A 39 -12.17 18.52 3.20
CA PRO A 39 -13.05 19.22 2.27
C PRO A 39 -12.32 19.52 0.95
N GLY A 40 -12.74 18.84 -0.13
CA GLY A 40 -12.15 18.94 -1.47
C GLY A 40 -11.25 17.76 -1.90
N GLU A 41 -10.98 16.81 -1.00
CA GLU A 41 -10.15 15.64 -1.27
C GLU A 41 -10.92 14.34 -1.03
N SER A 42 -10.62 13.28 -1.78
CA SER A 42 -11.09 11.93 -1.53
C SER A 42 -9.93 11.09 -0.97
N PHE A 43 -10.15 10.52 0.21
CA PHE A 43 -9.18 9.59 0.80
C PHE A 43 -9.46 8.18 0.28
N HIS A 44 -8.47 7.52 -0.30
CA HIS A 44 -8.57 6.15 -0.78
C HIS A 44 -7.60 5.27 0.00
N HIS A 45 -8.07 4.11 0.45
CA HIS A 45 -7.24 3.08 1.04
C HIS A 45 -7.40 1.76 0.31
N CYS A 46 -6.31 1.03 0.19
CA CYS A 46 -6.25 -0.27 -0.46
C CYS A 46 -6.58 -1.37 0.55
N LEU A 47 -7.67 -2.11 0.36
CA LEU A 47 -8.07 -3.20 1.26
C LEU A 47 -7.10 -4.40 1.21
N THR A 48 -6.42 -4.60 0.09
CA THR A 48 -5.50 -5.73 -0.10
C THR A 48 -4.13 -5.47 0.54
N CYS A 49 -3.68 -4.22 0.47
CA CYS A 49 -2.29 -3.86 0.74
C CYS A 49 -2.10 -2.86 1.87
N GLY A 50 -3.17 -2.16 2.28
CA GLY A 50 -3.15 -1.11 3.30
C GLY A 50 -2.52 0.21 2.84
N ALA A 51 -2.24 0.39 1.54
CA ALA A 51 -1.78 1.67 1.01
C ALA A 51 -2.87 2.73 1.17
N GLU A 52 -2.50 3.94 1.54
CA GLU A 52 -3.40 5.08 1.72
C GLU A 52 -2.97 6.20 0.78
N GLN A 53 -3.93 6.88 0.16
CA GLN A 53 -3.69 7.99 -0.76
C GLN A 53 -4.85 8.98 -0.72
N ALA A 54 -4.55 10.24 -0.45
CA ALA A 54 -5.48 11.35 -0.69
C ALA A 54 -5.33 11.78 -2.15
N LEU A 55 -6.45 11.89 -2.86
CA LEU A 55 -6.52 12.38 -4.24
C LEU A 55 -7.55 13.51 -4.33
N PRO A 56 -7.47 14.37 -5.35
CA PRO A 56 -8.50 15.38 -5.58
C PRO A 56 -9.84 14.68 -5.84
N LEU A 57 -10.93 15.33 -5.41
CA LEU A 57 -12.28 14.82 -5.58
C LEU A 57 -12.53 14.37 -7.03
N GLY A 58 -12.80 13.09 -7.23
CA GLY A 58 -13.11 12.51 -8.55
C GLY A 58 -11.96 11.79 -9.26
N GLN A 59 -10.79 11.65 -8.63
CA GLN A 59 -9.71 10.81 -9.14
C GLN A 59 -9.60 9.49 -8.36
N GLU A 60 -9.31 8.40 -9.07
CA GLU A 60 -9.01 7.09 -8.48
C GLU A 60 -7.54 6.73 -8.66
N PRO A 61 -6.88 6.17 -7.63
CA PRO A 61 -5.48 5.80 -7.71
C PRO A 61 -5.24 4.62 -8.65
N ARG A 62 -4.51 4.88 -9.75
CA ARG A 62 -4.21 3.90 -10.81
C ARG A 62 -3.05 2.95 -10.48
N HIS A 63 -2.24 3.28 -9.48
CA HIS A 63 -1.06 2.50 -9.09
C HIS A 63 -1.01 2.25 -7.60
N CYS A 64 -0.57 1.04 -7.21
CA CYS A 64 -0.53 0.62 -5.82
C CYS A 64 0.68 1.26 -5.09
N LEU A 65 0.44 2.32 -4.32
CA LEU A 65 1.46 3.09 -3.59
C LEU A 65 1.70 2.54 -2.17
N ARG A 66 2.14 1.28 -2.04
CA ARG A 66 2.48 0.71 -0.70
C ARG A 66 3.56 1.50 0.06
N ASN A 67 4.22 2.46 -0.57
CA ASN A 67 4.97 3.48 0.17
C ASN A 67 4.12 4.76 0.33
N PRO A 68 3.58 5.04 1.53
CA PRO A 68 2.57 6.07 1.77
C PRO A 68 3.12 7.51 1.76
N GLN A 69 4.28 7.78 1.15
CA GLN A 69 4.97 9.08 1.24
C GLN A 69 5.04 9.87 -0.07
N ALA A 70 4.51 9.34 -1.18
CA ALA A 70 4.42 10.10 -2.42
C ALA A 70 3.06 10.83 -2.51
N ALA A 71 2.77 11.71 -1.57
CA ALA A 71 1.77 12.75 -1.83
C ALA A 71 2.32 13.61 -2.99
N PRO A 72 1.63 13.72 -4.14
CA PRO A 72 2.03 14.70 -5.13
C PRO A 72 1.94 16.09 -4.47
N PRO A 73 2.98 16.94 -4.57
CA PRO A 73 2.93 18.27 -3.98
C PRO A 73 1.74 19.04 -4.57
N PRO A 74 1.10 19.92 -3.78
CA PRO A 74 0.04 20.78 -4.27
C PRO A 74 0.55 21.50 -5.53
N GLN A 75 -0.13 21.26 -6.65
CA GLN A 75 0.11 21.98 -7.90
C GLN A 75 -0.62 23.32 -7.75
N GLU A 76 0.10 24.34 -7.27
CA GLU A 76 -0.28 25.75 -7.44
C GLU A 76 -0.12 26.18 -8.90
#